data_AF-A0A7V6SJD2-F1
#
_entry.id   AF-A0A7V6SJD2-F1
#
_cell.length_a   1.000
_cell.length_b   1.000
_cell.length_c   1.000
_cell.angle_alpha   90.00
_cell.angle_beta   90.00
_cell.angle_gamma   90.00
#
_symmetry.space_group_name_H-M   'P 1'
#
loop_
_entity.id
_entity.type
_entity.pdbx_description
1 polymer ?
#
loop_
_entity_poly.entity_id
_entity_poly.type
_entity_poly.pdbx_seq_one_letter_code
_entity_poly.pdbx_strand_id
1 'polypeptide(L)'
;MAPAPSSPAGPSREDVAAARVAAARQHAAVLGDVSACAMSRSGTPFPAGKFWEGHTAALTEVLRSLHDDDVPGAVEKVTGAWVARPAVGNERDAEAYRAGGLEALAALR
;
A
#
# COMPACT_ATOMS: atom_id res chain seq x y z
N MET A 1 27.51 27.92 -16.42
CA MET A 1 26.30 27.91 -15.59
C MET A 1 25.68 26.52 -15.74
N ALA A 2 25.93 25.62 -14.78
CA ALA A 2 25.39 24.27 -14.84
C ALA A 2 23.92 24.31 -14.37
N PRO A 3 22.99 23.57 -15.00
CA PRO A 3 21.61 23.49 -14.53
C PRO A 3 21.58 22.81 -13.15
N ALA A 4 20.78 23.36 -12.23
CA ALA A 4 20.56 22.80 -10.91
C ALA A 4 19.92 21.41 -11.01
N PRO A 5 20.25 20.46 -10.12
CA PRO A 5 19.58 19.17 -10.08
C PRO A 5 18.10 19.39 -9.72
N SER A 6 17.20 18.97 -10.60
CA SER A 6 15.77 18.92 -10.34
C SER A 6 15.54 18.14 -9.03
N SER A 7 14.79 18.72 -8.10
CA SER A 7 14.30 18.00 -6.91
C SER A 7 13.64 16.69 -7.36
N PRO A 8 13.73 15.59 -6.59
CA PRO A 8 13.05 14.37 -6.96
C PRO A 8 11.55 14.69 -7.03
N ALA A 9 10.98 14.63 -8.23
CA ALA A 9 9.54 14.70 -8.39
C ALA A 9 8.95 13.58 -7.51
N GLY A 10 7.93 13.92 -6.70
CA GLY A 10 7.22 12.93 -5.91
C GLY A 10 6.64 11.81 -6.78
N PRO A 11 6.14 10.72 -6.17
CA PRO A 11 5.67 9.56 -6.91
C PRO A 11 4.61 9.95 -7.94
N SER A 12 4.73 9.39 -9.14
CA SER A 12 3.81 9.57 -10.25
C SER A 12 2.68 8.54 -10.22
N ARG A 13 1.65 8.75 -11.05
CA ARG A 13 0.60 7.74 -11.28
C ARG A 13 1.17 6.40 -11.76
N GLU A 14 2.23 6.44 -12.57
CA GLU A 14 2.91 5.24 -13.08
C GLU A 14 3.60 4.47 -11.94
N ASP A 15 4.21 5.18 -10.99
CA ASP A 15 4.84 4.58 -9.81
C ASP A 15 3.80 3.87 -8.94
N VAL A 16 2.65 4.51 -8.69
CA VAL A 16 1.53 3.88 -7.95
C VAL A 16 1.01 2.64 -8.68
N ALA A 17 0.88 2.71 -10.01
CA ALA A 17 0.43 1.58 -10.81
C ALA A 17 1.43 0.42 -10.79
N ALA A 18 2.73 0.71 -10.90
CA ALA A 18 3.80 -0.27 -10.81
C ALA A 18 3.84 -0.94 -9.43
N ALA A 19 3.74 -0.16 -8.36
CA ALA A 19 3.65 -0.67 -6.99
C ALA A 19 2.46 -1.61 -6.81
N ARG A 20 1.29 -1.26 -7.37
CA ARG A 20 0.09 -2.11 -7.30
C ARG A 20 0.30 -3.43 -8.02
N VAL A 21 0.94 -3.42 -9.19
CA VAL A 21 1.26 -4.65 -9.94
C VAL A 21 2.24 -5.52 -9.15
N ALA A 22 3.26 -4.92 -8.53
CA ALA A 22 4.20 -5.66 -7.68
C ALA A 22 3.49 -6.31 -6.48
N ALA A 23 2.62 -5.57 -5.78
CA ALA A 23 1.83 -6.10 -4.66
C ALA A 23 0.90 -7.24 -5.08
N ALA A 24 0.23 -7.11 -6.23
CA ALA A 24 -0.63 -8.17 -6.76
C ALA A 24 0.15 -9.44 -7.11
N ARG A 25 1.39 -9.32 -7.62
CA ARG A 25 2.27 -10.47 -7.86
C ARG A 25 2.68 -11.15 -6.55
N GLN A 26 3.03 -10.39 -5.53
CA GLN A 26 3.34 -10.94 -4.21
C GLN A 26 2.13 -11.65 -3.60
N HIS A 27 0.94 -11.04 -3.69
CA HIS A 27 -0.29 -11.67 -3.24
C HIS A 27 -0.56 -13.00 -3.94
N ALA A 28 -0.42 -13.04 -5.27
CA ALA A 28 -0.59 -14.26 -6.06
C ALA A 28 0.41 -15.35 -5.67
N ALA A 29 1.65 -14.99 -5.33
CA ALA A 29 2.69 -15.94 -4.95
C ALA A 29 2.44 -16.62 -3.60
N VAL A 30 1.68 -15.98 -2.70
CA VAL A 30 1.37 -16.51 -1.36
C VAL A 30 -0.09 -16.98 -1.22
N LEU A 31 -0.86 -16.94 -2.31
CA LEU A 31 -2.27 -17.26 -2.28
C LEU A 31 -2.48 -18.75 -1.97
N GLY A 32 -3.20 -19.03 -0.89
CA GLY A 32 -3.47 -20.39 -0.42
C GLY A 32 -2.40 -20.98 0.53
N ASP A 33 -1.28 -20.29 0.73
CA ASP A 33 -0.31 -20.66 1.75
C ASP A 33 -0.61 -19.95 3.07
N VAL A 34 -1.27 -20.68 3.97
CA VAL A 34 -1.65 -20.19 5.32
C VAL A 34 -0.47 -20.13 6.30
N SER A 35 0.69 -20.67 5.92
CA SER A 35 1.91 -20.66 6.75
C SER A 35 2.86 -19.50 6.40
N ALA A 36 2.67 -18.88 5.23
CA ALA A 36 3.50 -17.77 4.77
C ALA A 36 3.27 -16.49 5.60
N CYS A 37 4.37 -15.91 6.09
CA CYS A 37 4.37 -14.60 6.75
C CYS A 37 5.09 -13.56 5.89
N ALA A 38 4.51 -12.37 5.77
CA ALA A 38 5.16 -11.18 5.25
C ALA A 38 5.74 -10.39 6.42
N MET A 39 6.97 -9.90 6.27
CA MET A 39 7.60 -9.01 7.24
C MET A 39 7.27 -7.58 6.87
N SER A 40 6.58 -6.87 7.75
CA SER A 40 6.45 -5.42 7.63
C SER A 40 7.80 -4.73 7.79
N ARG A 41 7.90 -3.48 7.36
CA ARG A 41 9.09 -2.64 7.52
C ARG A 41 9.52 -2.47 8.99
N SER A 42 8.57 -2.56 9.92
CA SER A 42 8.83 -2.52 11.37
C SER A 42 9.42 -3.81 11.94
N GLY A 43 9.56 -4.86 11.13
CA GLY A 43 9.97 -6.18 11.58
C GLY A 43 8.85 -7.03 12.18
N THR A 44 7.59 -6.55 12.15
CA THR A 44 6.44 -7.34 12.61
C THR A 44 5.99 -8.33 11.53
N PRO A 45 5.88 -9.64 11.82
CA PRO A 45 5.35 -10.62 10.88
C PRO A 45 3.82 -10.56 10.83
N PHE A 46 3.27 -10.68 9.62
CA PHE A 46 1.83 -10.76 9.35
C PHE A 46 1.52 -11.91 8.40
N PRO A 47 0.32 -12.52 8.49
CA PRO A 47 -0.20 -13.41 7.44
C PRO A 47 -0.01 -12.79 6.05
N ALA A 48 0.79 -13.44 5.18
CA ALA A 48 1.27 -12.82 3.96
C ALA A 48 0.14 -12.50 2.98
N GLY A 49 -0.83 -13.41 2.84
CA GLY A 49 -1.99 -13.20 1.97
C GLY A 49 -2.74 -11.92 2.31
N LYS A 50 -3.14 -11.76 3.59
CA LYS A 50 -3.87 -10.58 4.05
C LYS A 50 -3.05 -9.30 3.96
N PHE A 51 -1.77 -9.36 4.28
CA PHE A 51 -0.87 -8.23 4.13
C PHE A 51 -0.80 -7.71 2.69
N TRP A 52 -0.55 -8.59 1.72
CA TRP A 52 -0.48 -8.19 0.30
C TRP A 52 -1.84 -7.87 -0.32
N GLU A 53 -2.93 -8.46 0.20
CA GLU A 53 -4.30 -8.05 -0.12
C GLU A 53 -4.52 -6.58 0.26
N GLY A 54 -4.14 -6.20 1.48
CA GLY A 54 -4.21 -4.83 1.97
C GLY A 54 -3.37 -3.84 1.17
N HIS A 55 -2.13 -4.23 0.87
CA HIS A 55 -1.21 -3.47 0.03
C HIS A 55 -1.83 -3.16 -1.35
N THR A 56 -2.40 -4.19 -1.99
CA THR A 56 -3.06 -4.05 -3.29
C THR A 56 -4.30 -3.16 -3.23
N ALA A 57 -5.11 -3.31 -2.18
CA ALA A 57 -6.34 -2.54 -1.98
C ALA A 57 -6.05 -1.05 -1.78
N ALA A 58 -5.09 -0.69 -0.93
CA ALA A 58 -4.73 0.70 -0.66
C ALA A 58 -4.25 1.42 -1.93
N LEU A 59 -3.36 0.79 -2.71
CA LEU A 59 -2.86 1.36 -3.96
C LEU A 59 -3.98 1.51 -5.02
N THR A 60 -4.96 0.61 -5.02
CA THR A 60 -6.14 0.72 -5.89
C THR A 60 -7.02 1.92 -5.50
N GLU A 61 -7.20 2.16 -4.20
CA GLU A 61 -7.94 3.32 -3.69
C GLU A 61 -7.22 4.64 -4.03
N VAL A 62 -5.88 4.69 -3.95
CA VAL A 62 -5.10 5.85 -4.42
C VAL A 62 -5.35 6.09 -5.90
N LEU A 63 -5.18 5.07 -6.77
CA LEU A 63 -5.41 5.22 -8.21
C LEU A 63 -6.82 5.70 -8.57
N ARG A 64 -7.84 5.32 -7.80
CA ARG A 64 -9.22 5.82 -7.97
C ARG A 64 -9.36 7.27 -7.55
N SER A 65 -8.67 7.68 -6.49
CA SER A 65 -8.71 9.05 -5.97
C SER A 65 -7.95 10.05 -6.86
N LEU A 66 -7.02 9.58 -7.71
CA LEU A 66 -6.31 10.43 -8.69
C LEU A 66 -7.21 11.07 -9.75
N HIS A 67 -8.49 10.71 -9.83
CA HIS A 67 -9.44 11.41 -10.69
C HIS A 67 -9.70 12.84 -10.20
N ASP A 68 -9.75 13.02 -8.88
CA ASP A 68 -10.13 14.29 -8.22
C ASP A 68 -8.92 14.99 -7.59
N ASP A 69 -7.87 14.24 -7.25
CA ASP A 69 -6.71 14.69 -6.47
C ASP A 69 -5.39 14.43 -7.22
N ASP A 70 -4.31 15.15 -6.86
CA ASP A 70 -2.95 14.77 -7.24
C ASP A 70 -2.45 13.58 -6.39
N VAL A 71 -1.26 13.04 -6.69
CA VAL A 71 -0.74 11.87 -5.96
C VAL A 71 -0.59 12.12 -4.46
N PRO A 72 0.05 13.23 -4.02
CA PRO A 72 0.14 13.54 -2.59
C PRO A 72 -1.24 13.66 -1.90
N GLY A 73 -2.19 14.37 -2.52
CA GLY A 73 -3.54 14.54 -1.97
C GLY A 73 -4.31 13.23 -1.88
N ALA A 74 -4.22 12.39 -2.91
CA ALA A 74 -4.83 11.06 -2.92
C ALA A 74 -4.23 10.15 -1.83
N VAL A 75 -2.90 10.15 -1.67
CA VAL A 75 -2.21 9.34 -0.65
C VAL A 75 -2.62 9.77 0.76
N GLU A 76 -2.67 11.08 1.04
CA GLU A 76 -3.05 11.58 2.37
C GLU A 76 -4.50 11.23 2.71
N LYS A 77 -5.43 11.50 1.78
CA LYS A 77 -6.85 11.17 1.91
C LYS A 77 -7.07 9.67 2.17
N VAL A 78 -6.43 8.81 1.37
CA VAL A 78 -6.56 7.35 1.54
C VAL A 78 -5.93 6.92 2.86
N THR A 79 -4.80 7.50 3.27
CA THR A 79 -4.18 7.15 4.57
C THR A 79 -5.10 7.46 5.74
N GLY A 80 -5.73 8.65 5.76
CA GLY A 80 -6.70 9.00 6.81
C GLY A 80 -7.83 7.98 6.89
N ALA A 81 -8.38 7.56 5.75
CA ALA A 81 -9.43 6.54 5.69
C ALA A 81 -8.97 5.16 6.18
N TRP A 82 -7.71 4.77 5.90
CA TRP A 82 -7.15 3.49 6.34
C TRP A 82 -6.83 3.44 7.83
N VAL A 83 -6.35 4.54 8.41
CA VAL A 83 -6.10 4.66 9.85
C VAL A 83 -7.41 4.55 10.64
N ALA A 84 -8.48 5.21 10.15
CA ALA A 84 -9.79 5.20 10.79
C ALA A 84 -10.62 3.93 10.52
N ARG A 85 -10.15 3.01 9.66
CA ARG A 85 -10.93 1.85 9.22
C ARG A 85 -11.19 0.89 10.40
N PRO A 86 -12.45 0.51 10.68
CA PRO A 86 -12.73 -0.50 11.70
C PRO A 86 -12.17 -1.86 11.30
N ALA A 87 -11.82 -2.69 12.29
CA ALA A 87 -11.48 -4.09 12.03
C ALA A 87 -12.77 -4.85 11.71
N VAL A 88 -12.79 -5.59 10.60
CA VAL A 88 -13.92 -6.41 10.19
C VAL A 88 -13.43 -7.84 9.99
N GLY A 89 -14.09 -8.81 10.62
CA GLY A 89 -13.71 -10.22 10.55
C GLY A 89 -12.71 -10.64 11.62
N ASN A 90 -11.87 -11.64 11.30
CA ASN A 90 -10.82 -12.10 12.21
C ASN A 90 -9.83 -10.95 12.52
N GLU A 91 -9.57 -10.72 13.80
CA GLU A 91 -8.74 -9.59 14.26
C GLU A 91 -7.33 -9.61 13.67
N ARG A 92 -6.70 -10.79 13.58
CA ARG A 92 -5.35 -10.94 13.05
C ARG A 92 -5.28 -10.69 11.54
N ASP A 93 -6.28 -11.17 10.80
CA ASP A 93 -6.41 -10.90 9.37
C ASP A 93 -6.70 -9.42 9.10
N ALA A 94 -7.56 -8.81 9.91
CA ALA A 94 -7.91 -7.40 9.81
C ALA A 94 -6.70 -6.50 10.11
N GLU A 95 -5.89 -6.87 11.12
CA GLU A 95 -4.64 -6.19 11.45
C GLU A 95 -3.63 -6.31 10.30
N ALA A 96 -3.42 -7.53 9.78
CA ALA A 96 -2.51 -7.80 8.66
C ALA A 96 -2.89 -7.01 7.40
N TYR A 97 -4.18 -7.03 7.06
CA TYR A 97 -4.74 -6.27 5.95
C TYR A 97 -4.49 -4.76 6.13
N ARG A 98 -4.80 -4.22 7.30
CA ARG A 98 -4.56 -2.80 7.59
C ARG A 98 -3.08 -2.43 7.53
N ALA A 99 -2.22 -3.24 8.13
CA ALA A 99 -0.77 -3.03 8.17
C ALA A 99 -0.18 -2.99 6.75
N GLY A 100 -0.56 -3.94 5.89
CA GLY A 100 -0.08 -3.98 4.50
C GLY A 100 -0.51 -2.78 3.68
N GLY A 101 -1.74 -2.30 3.86
CA GLY A 101 -2.20 -1.07 3.20
C GLY A 101 -1.49 0.19 3.70
N LEU A 102 -1.34 0.35 5.02
CA LEU A 102 -0.63 1.50 5.59
C LEU A 102 0.85 1.53 5.19
N GLU A 103 1.50 0.37 5.11
CA GLU A 103 2.87 0.29 4.62
C GLU A 103 3.00 0.69 3.14
N ALA A 104 2.03 0.27 2.31
CA ALA A 104 1.97 0.67 0.90
C ALA A 104 1.87 2.20 0.75
N LEU A 105 0.99 2.82 1.54
CA LEU A 105 0.76 4.27 1.51
C LEU A 105 1.98 5.04 2.03
N ALA A 106 2.64 4.54 3.08
CA ALA A 106 3.86 5.15 3.61
C ALA A 106 5.02 5.12 2.62
N ALA A 107 5.05 4.17 1.67
CA ALA A 107 6.06 4.11 0.63
C ALA A 107 5.88 5.14 -0.50
N LEU A 108 4.71 5.81 -0.56
CA LEU A 108 4.38 6.85 -1.55
C LEU A 108 4.48 8.28 -0.97
N ARG A 109 5.04 8.43 0.23
CA ARG A 109 5.20 9.72 0.92
C ARG A 109 6.63 10.24 0.86
#